data_AF-A0A2V7G485-F1
#
_entry.id   AF-A0A2V7G485-F1
#
_cell.length_a   1.000
_cell.length_b   1.000
_cell.length_c   1.000
_cell.angle_alpha   90.00
_cell.angle_beta   90.00
_cell.angle_gamma   90.00
#
_symmetry.space_group_name_H-M   'P 1'
#
loop_
_entity.id
_entity.type
_entity.pdbx_description
1 polymer ?
#
loop_
_entity_poly.entity_id
_entity_poly.type
_entity_poly.pdbx_seq_one_letter_code
_entity_poly.pdbx_strand_id
1 'polypeptide(L)'
;MTTRRSVTIAVTLVLGILVPAGSCLAESSPPPSAAAGSDIAGAAALLKQRAIALAGALRDYRASLERLLAMRERALAMAVERQRPRPDLYDRGVISRRELEEGERAVASAQGQADDTRRAIAAADHATVEATTLEALAALPPLAMGEHQQTAALSRYQGPAGWSLPADTGRLQEFFATRFGRALPISAFGQTPMHDRMGFDHRNALDVAIHPDSPEGKALLDYLRAEGIPFIAYRGAVPGSASGAHIHVGQPSPRITVRR
;
A
#
# COMPACT_ATOMS: atom_id res chain seq x y z
N MET A 1 20.49 -46.39 10.10
CA MET A 1 20.93 -47.37 9.10
C MET A 1 19.90 -47.42 7.99
N THR A 2 20.20 -46.86 6.81
CA THR A 2 19.85 -47.34 5.45
C THR A 2 20.15 -46.25 4.43
N THR A 3 21.33 -46.39 3.84
CA THR A 3 21.88 -45.77 2.63
C THR A 3 21.08 -46.07 1.36
N ARG A 4 21.09 -45.15 0.38
CA ARG A 4 21.27 -45.42 -1.08
C ARG A 4 21.31 -44.07 -1.82
N ARG A 5 22.47 -43.61 -2.33
CA ARG A 5 23.29 -44.04 -3.49
C ARG A 5 22.99 -43.18 -4.72
N SER A 6 23.94 -42.28 -4.99
CA SER A 6 24.12 -41.50 -6.20
C SER A 6 24.37 -42.39 -7.43
N VAL A 7 23.92 -41.96 -8.61
CA VAL A 7 24.39 -42.48 -9.89
C VAL A 7 24.70 -41.29 -10.80
N THR A 8 25.99 -41.11 -11.02
CA THR A 8 26.60 -40.21 -12.02
C THR A 8 26.70 -41.00 -13.32
N ILE A 9 26.20 -40.47 -14.44
CA ILE A 9 26.52 -41.00 -15.77
C ILE A 9 27.20 -39.88 -16.55
N ALA A 10 28.51 -40.05 -16.71
CA ALA A 10 29.32 -39.35 -17.68
C ALA A 10 29.31 -40.17 -18.97
N VAL A 11 29.02 -39.53 -20.11
CA VAL A 11 29.31 -40.09 -21.43
C VAL A 11 30.12 -39.05 -22.19
N THR A 12 31.41 -39.29 -22.24
CA THR A 12 32.35 -38.73 -23.21
C THR A 12 32.34 -39.62 -24.45
N LEU A 13 32.15 -39.05 -25.64
CA LEU A 13 32.63 -39.62 -26.89
C LEU A 13 33.30 -38.52 -27.71
N VAL A 14 34.50 -38.83 -28.16
CA VAL A 14 35.46 -38.01 -28.89
C VAL A 14 35.41 -38.37 -30.39
N LEU A 15 35.93 -37.46 -31.23
CA LEU A 15 36.48 -37.66 -32.60
C LEU A 15 35.48 -37.33 -33.73
N GLY A 16 35.74 -36.47 -34.72
CA GLY A 16 36.90 -35.64 -35.07
C GLY A 16 36.73 -35.04 -36.48
N ILE A 17 37.47 -33.96 -36.75
CA ILE A 17 37.99 -33.48 -38.05
C ILE A 17 36.98 -32.93 -39.10
N LEU A 18 37.09 -31.64 -39.45
CA LEU A 18 37.66 -31.11 -40.72
C LEU A 18 37.34 -29.61 -40.88
N VAL A 19 38.36 -28.79 -41.15
CA VAL A 19 38.26 -27.36 -41.52
C VAL A 19 37.97 -27.23 -43.02
N PRO A 20 37.18 -26.23 -43.44
CA PRO A 20 37.69 -25.33 -44.46
C PRO A 20 37.49 -23.85 -44.11
N ALA A 21 38.50 -23.06 -44.42
CA ALA A 21 38.46 -21.61 -44.48
C ALA A 21 37.47 -21.16 -45.57
N GLY A 22 36.65 -20.16 -45.24
CA GLY A 22 35.69 -19.57 -46.18
C GLY A 22 35.17 -18.23 -45.65
N SER A 23 35.84 -17.17 -46.10
CA SER A 23 35.36 -15.81 -46.33
C SER A 23 34.47 -15.10 -45.30
N CYS A 24 35.09 -14.06 -44.74
CA CYS A 24 34.50 -12.87 -44.16
C CYS A 24 33.36 -12.30 -45.03
N LEU A 25 32.13 -12.33 -44.51
CA LEU A 25 31.16 -11.26 -44.73
C LEU A 25 30.55 -10.92 -43.38
N ALA A 26 30.83 -9.71 -42.93
CA ALA A 26 30.29 -9.11 -41.74
C ALA A 26 28.79 -8.84 -41.94
N GLU A 27 27.95 -9.62 -41.27
CA GLU A 27 26.57 -9.24 -41.03
C GLU A 27 26.53 -8.48 -39.70
N SER A 28 26.64 -7.16 -39.79
CA SER A 28 26.41 -6.27 -38.66
C SER A 28 24.95 -6.40 -38.24
N SER A 29 24.69 -7.21 -37.23
CA SER A 29 23.40 -7.18 -36.53
C SER A 29 23.22 -5.77 -35.93
N PRO A 30 22.10 -5.07 -36.20
CA PRO A 30 21.84 -3.79 -35.57
C PRO A 30 21.69 -4.00 -34.05
N PRO A 31 22.12 -3.03 -33.22
CA PRO A 31 22.10 -3.19 -31.77
C PRO A 31 20.65 -3.38 -31.26
N PRO A 32 20.41 -4.27 -30.28
CA PRO A 32 19.09 -4.44 -29.67
C PRO A 32 18.84 -3.29 -28.69
N SER A 33 18.58 -2.09 -29.19
CA SER A 33 18.34 -0.92 -28.32
C SER A 33 17.00 -0.23 -28.54
N ALA A 34 16.31 -0.47 -29.66
CA ALA A 34 15.03 0.19 -29.95
C ALA A 34 13.80 -0.62 -29.48
N ALA A 35 13.87 -1.95 -29.50
CA ALA A 35 12.74 -2.82 -29.12
C ALA A 35 12.52 -2.92 -27.60
N ALA A 36 13.57 -2.77 -26.79
CA ALA A 36 13.46 -2.77 -25.33
C ALA A 36 12.81 -1.47 -24.80
N GLY A 37 13.02 -0.34 -25.50
CA GLY A 37 12.45 0.95 -25.13
C GLY A 37 10.93 1.05 -25.38
N SER A 38 10.43 0.42 -26.45
CA SER A 38 9.00 0.40 -26.77
C SER A 38 8.20 -0.51 -25.82
N ASP A 39 8.78 -1.63 -25.37
CA ASP A 39 8.16 -2.55 -24.41
C ASP A 39 8.03 -1.92 -23.01
N ILE A 40 9.05 -1.19 -22.54
CA ILE A 40 9.00 -0.45 -21.27
C ILE A 40 7.99 0.70 -21.32
N ALA A 41 7.96 1.46 -22.42
CA ALA A 41 6.98 2.53 -22.60
C ALA A 41 5.53 2.00 -22.65
N GLY A 42 5.31 0.87 -23.34
CA GLY A 42 4.03 0.18 -23.38
C GLY A 42 3.59 -0.35 -22.00
N ALA A 43 4.51 -0.93 -21.25
CA ALA A 43 4.26 -1.41 -19.89
C ALA A 43 3.92 -0.27 -18.92
N ALA A 44 4.63 0.87 -19.01
CA ALA A 44 4.35 2.06 -18.22
C ALA A 44 2.97 2.66 -18.54
N ALA A 45 2.61 2.74 -19.82
CA ALA A 45 1.29 3.21 -20.25
C ALA A 45 0.15 2.29 -19.74
N LEU A 46 0.35 0.96 -19.82
CA LEU A 46 -0.60 -0.01 -19.29
C LEU A 46 -0.76 0.10 -17.77
N LEU A 47 0.35 0.24 -17.03
CA LEU A 47 0.34 0.42 -15.58
C LEU A 47 -0.43 1.71 -15.20
N LYS A 48 -0.17 2.81 -15.92
CA LYS A 48 -0.89 4.07 -15.72
C LYS A 48 -2.40 3.88 -15.93
N GLN A 49 -2.81 3.25 -17.03
CA GLN A 49 -4.24 3.02 -17.32
C GLN A 49 -4.92 2.18 -16.22
N ARG A 50 -4.22 1.17 -15.70
CA ARG A 50 -4.71 0.32 -14.61
C ARG A 50 -4.82 1.07 -13.29
N ALA A 51 -3.82 1.90 -12.98
CA ALA A 51 -3.84 2.75 -11.79
C ALA A 51 -5.03 3.72 -11.83
N ILE A 52 -5.31 4.34 -12.98
CA ILE A 52 -6.48 5.20 -13.19
C ILE A 52 -7.78 4.42 -12.98
N ALA A 53 -7.91 3.24 -13.59
CA ALA A 53 -9.11 2.41 -13.47
C ALA A 53 -9.34 1.96 -12.01
N LEU A 54 -8.27 1.57 -11.32
CA LEU A 54 -8.30 1.17 -9.92
C LEU A 54 -8.71 2.34 -9.00
N ALA A 55 -8.12 3.53 -9.19
CA ALA A 55 -8.49 4.73 -8.46
C ALA A 55 -9.97 5.12 -8.70
N GLY A 56 -10.46 4.96 -9.94
CA GLY A 56 -11.89 5.11 -10.26
C GLY A 56 -12.76 4.14 -9.47
N ALA A 57 -12.47 2.84 -9.54
CA ALA A 57 -13.23 1.80 -8.85
C ALA A 57 -13.21 1.96 -7.31
N LEU A 58 -12.10 2.41 -6.75
CA LEU A 58 -11.99 2.69 -5.31
C LEU A 58 -12.86 3.87 -4.88
N ARG A 59 -12.96 4.94 -5.69
CA ARG A 59 -13.87 6.06 -5.43
C ARG A 59 -15.33 5.64 -5.49
N ASP A 60 -15.71 4.81 -6.46
CA ASP A 60 -17.06 4.26 -6.56
C ASP A 60 -17.39 3.36 -5.36
N TYR A 61 -16.42 2.53 -4.95
CA TYR A 61 -16.54 1.70 -3.76
C TYR A 61 -16.69 2.54 -2.49
N ARG A 62 -15.87 3.58 -2.30
CA ARG A 62 -15.99 4.55 -1.20
C ARG A 62 -17.38 5.20 -1.17
N ALA A 63 -17.89 5.68 -2.30
CA ALA A 63 -19.23 6.27 -2.38
C ALA A 63 -20.35 5.25 -2.05
N SER A 64 -20.14 3.97 -2.36
CA SER A 64 -21.05 2.90 -1.93
C SER A 64 -21.02 2.70 -0.41
N LEU A 65 -19.84 2.78 0.22
CA LEU A 65 -19.66 2.68 1.66
C LEU A 65 -20.27 3.88 2.40
N GLU A 66 -20.19 5.09 1.84
CA GLU A 66 -20.84 6.27 2.44
C GLU A 66 -22.36 6.11 2.49
N ARG A 67 -22.97 5.58 1.42
CA ARG A 67 -24.41 5.24 1.42
C ARG A 67 -24.74 4.17 2.46
N LEU A 68 -23.88 3.16 2.61
CA LEU A 68 -24.03 2.14 3.64
C LEU A 68 -23.87 2.71 5.05
N LEU A 69 -22.92 3.61 5.26
CA LEU A 69 -22.68 4.26 6.54
C LEU A 69 -23.91 5.04 6.98
N ALA A 70 -24.50 5.83 6.08
CA ALA A 70 -25.73 6.57 6.38
C ALA A 70 -26.89 5.65 6.83
N MET A 71 -27.03 4.47 6.24
CA MET A 71 -28.02 3.48 6.68
C MET A 71 -27.68 2.89 8.06
N ARG A 72 -26.41 2.57 8.32
CA ARG A 72 -25.95 2.02 9.60
C ARG A 72 -26.05 3.04 10.74
N GLU A 73 -25.76 4.30 10.48
CA GLU A 73 -25.89 5.39 11.45
C GLU A 73 -27.36 5.63 11.82
N ARG A 74 -28.28 5.56 10.84
CA ARG A 74 -29.73 5.59 11.13
C ARG A 74 -30.15 4.39 11.99
N ALA A 75 -29.66 3.19 11.69
CA ALA A 75 -29.97 1.99 12.47
C ALA A 75 -29.44 2.10 13.92
N LEU A 76 -28.23 2.63 14.10
CA LEU A 76 -27.65 2.92 15.40
C LEU A 76 -28.49 3.94 16.18
N ALA A 77 -28.85 5.07 15.56
CA ALA A 77 -29.70 6.08 16.19
C ALA A 77 -31.04 5.48 16.65
N MET A 78 -31.70 4.68 15.80
CA MET A 78 -32.93 3.99 16.15
C MET A 78 -32.75 2.99 17.31
N ALA A 79 -31.64 2.26 17.35
CA ALA A 79 -31.34 1.33 18.45
C ALA A 79 -31.11 2.07 19.77
N VAL A 80 -30.38 3.18 19.74
CA VAL A 80 -30.12 4.04 20.92
C VAL A 80 -31.43 4.62 21.46
N GLU A 81 -32.28 5.17 20.60
CA GLU A 81 -33.58 5.71 21.02
C GLU A 81 -34.48 4.64 21.64
N ARG A 82 -34.48 3.42 21.08
CA ARG A 82 -35.22 2.27 21.65
C ARG A 82 -34.64 1.76 22.97
N GLN A 83 -33.33 1.91 23.19
CA GLN A 83 -32.67 1.50 24.42
C GLN A 83 -32.90 2.52 25.55
N ARG A 84 -33.01 3.81 25.20
CA ARG A 84 -33.06 4.93 26.15
C ARG A 84 -34.03 4.74 27.34
N PRO A 85 -35.30 4.30 27.16
CA PRO A 85 -36.23 4.15 28.28
C PRO A 85 -36.06 2.82 29.04
N ARG A 86 -35.30 1.85 28.53
CA ARG A 86 -35.26 0.49 29.09
C ARG A 86 -34.70 0.40 30.51
N PRO A 87 -33.69 1.19 30.93
CA PRO A 87 -33.26 1.20 32.32
C PRO A 87 -34.40 1.54 33.29
N ASP A 88 -35.18 2.59 33.03
CA ASP A 88 -36.35 2.97 33.85
C ASP A 88 -37.42 1.86 33.87
N LEU A 89 -37.71 1.28 32.71
CA LEU A 89 -38.68 0.18 32.62
C LEU A 89 -38.23 -1.06 33.40
N TYR A 90 -36.92 -1.33 33.43
CA TYR A 90 -36.35 -2.42 34.23
C TYR A 90 -36.44 -2.13 35.73
N ASP A 91 -36.06 -0.92 36.15
CA ASP A 91 -36.11 -0.49 37.56
C ASP A 91 -37.55 -0.53 38.12
N ARG A 92 -38.53 -0.27 37.26
CA ARG A 92 -39.97 -0.37 37.58
C ARG A 92 -40.53 -1.79 37.47
N GLY A 93 -39.72 -2.78 37.11
CA GLY A 93 -40.12 -4.18 36.95
C GLY A 93 -41.04 -4.44 35.75
N VAL A 94 -41.13 -3.52 34.78
CA VAL A 94 -41.98 -3.64 33.59
C VAL A 94 -41.35 -4.58 32.55
N ILE A 95 -40.02 -4.56 32.42
CA ILE A 95 -39.27 -5.47 31.55
C ILE A 95 -38.33 -6.35 32.37
N SER A 96 -38.00 -7.51 31.81
CA SER A 96 -37.01 -8.41 32.39
C SER A 96 -35.58 -7.90 32.18
N ARG A 97 -34.65 -8.37 33.02
CA ARG A 97 -33.21 -8.14 32.84
C ARG A 97 -32.73 -8.58 31.45
N ARG A 98 -33.27 -9.71 30.96
CA ARG A 98 -32.92 -10.24 29.64
C ARG A 98 -33.26 -9.22 28.53
N GLU A 99 -34.42 -8.60 28.59
CA GLU A 99 -34.84 -7.58 27.60
C GLU A 99 -33.98 -6.32 27.67
N LEU A 100 -33.57 -5.89 28.86
CA LEU A 100 -32.62 -4.79 29.02
C LEU A 100 -31.31 -5.11 28.29
N GLU A 101 -30.72 -6.27 28.59
CA GLU A 101 -29.45 -6.72 28.00
C GLU A 101 -29.55 -6.97 26.48
N GLU A 102 -30.71 -7.44 25.98
CA GLU A 102 -30.94 -7.60 24.54
C GLU A 102 -30.89 -6.26 23.80
N GLY A 103 -31.42 -5.20 24.40
CA GLY A 103 -31.36 -3.86 23.81
C GLY A 103 -29.95 -3.27 23.84
N GLU A 104 -29.19 -3.49 24.92
CA GLU A 104 -27.78 -3.11 25.01
C GLU A 104 -26.94 -3.80 23.92
N ARG A 105 -27.15 -5.11 23.73
CA ARG A 105 -26.51 -5.87 22.64
C ARG A 105 -26.89 -5.34 21.26
N ALA A 106 -28.13 -4.90 21.06
CA ALA A 106 -28.57 -4.33 19.79
C ALA A 106 -27.85 -3.00 19.48
N VAL A 107 -27.69 -2.12 20.48
CA VAL A 107 -26.91 -0.88 20.33
C VAL A 107 -25.45 -1.20 20.03
N ALA A 108 -24.83 -2.10 20.79
CA ALA A 108 -23.44 -2.49 20.58
C ALA A 108 -23.20 -3.09 19.18
N SER A 109 -24.12 -3.92 18.70
CA SER A 109 -24.06 -4.50 17.36
C SER A 109 -24.19 -3.43 16.27
N ALA A 110 -25.14 -2.51 16.39
CA ALA A 110 -25.32 -1.43 15.42
C ALA A 110 -24.13 -0.47 15.39
N GLN A 111 -23.55 -0.17 16.56
CA GLN A 111 -22.33 0.62 16.68
C GLN A 111 -21.15 -0.06 16.00
N GLY A 112 -20.93 -1.35 16.29
CA GLY A 112 -19.88 -2.14 15.67
C GLY A 112 -19.97 -2.14 14.13
N GLN A 113 -21.18 -2.28 13.58
CA GLN A 113 -21.39 -2.18 12.14
C GLN A 113 -21.07 -0.79 11.59
N ALA A 114 -21.48 0.29 12.25
CA ALA A 114 -21.14 1.64 11.80
C ALA A 114 -19.62 1.85 11.79
N ASP A 115 -18.92 1.41 12.84
CA ASP A 115 -17.48 1.52 12.98
C ASP A 115 -16.72 0.66 11.95
N ASP A 116 -17.20 -0.55 11.65
CA ASP A 116 -16.67 -1.37 10.56
C ASP A 116 -16.74 -0.65 9.21
N THR A 117 -17.86 0.02 8.92
CA THR A 117 -17.99 0.79 7.67
C THR A 117 -17.04 1.98 7.66
N ARG A 118 -16.88 2.70 8.77
CA ARG A 118 -15.93 3.82 8.86
C ARG A 118 -14.50 3.35 8.60
N ARG A 119 -14.09 2.21 9.19
CA ARG A 119 -12.79 1.58 8.91
C ARG A 119 -12.65 1.20 7.43
N ALA A 120 -13.69 0.65 6.82
CA ALA A 120 -13.67 0.32 5.39
C ALA A 120 -13.54 1.56 4.49
N ILE A 121 -14.17 2.69 4.86
CA ILE A 121 -14.03 3.96 4.16
C ILE A 121 -12.58 4.45 4.26
N ALA A 122 -12.00 4.47 5.46
CA ALA A 122 -10.61 4.87 5.64
C ALA A 122 -9.64 3.98 4.85
N ALA A 123 -9.86 2.67 4.81
CA ALA A 123 -9.06 1.76 3.99
C ALA A 123 -9.20 2.04 2.48
N ALA A 124 -10.40 2.41 2.01
CA ALA A 124 -10.62 2.80 0.61
C ALA A 124 -9.97 4.15 0.29
N ASP A 125 -9.98 5.10 1.23
CA ASP A 125 -9.29 6.39 1.12
C ASP A 125 -7.78 6.18 0.93
N HIS A 126 -7.16 5.37 1.78
CA HIS A 126 -5.73 5.02 1.68
C HIS A 126 -5.39 4.35 0.35
N ALA A 127 -6.12 3.29 -0.02
CA ALA A 127 -5.90 2.59 -1.28
C ALA A 127 -6.08 3.51 -2.51
N THR A 128 -6.96 4.51 -2.43
CA THR A 128 -7.14 5.49 -3.52
C THR A 128 -5.88 6.34 -3.70
N VAL A 129 -5.24 6.77 -2.60
CA VAL A 129 -3.99 7.52 -2.70
C VAL A 129 -2.85 6.65 -3.22
N GLU A 130 -2.77 5.39 -2.81
CA GLU A 130 -1.79 4.44 -3.35
C GLU A 130 -1.94 4.27 -4.87
N ALA A 131 -3.18 4.08 -5.34
CA ALA A 131 -3.46 3.97 -6.77
C ALA A 131 -3.08 5.26 -7.54
N THR A 132 -3.41 6.43 -7.01
CA THR A 132 -2.99 7.72 -7.60
C THR A 132 -1.47 7.93 -7.54
N THR A 133 -0.81 7.45 -6.49
CA THR A 133 0.65 7.49 -6.37
C THR A 133 1.30 6.60 -7.43
N LEU A 134 0.76 5.40 -7.67
CA LEU A 134 1.21 4.52 -8.74
C LEU A 134 1.00 5.12 -10.12
N GLU A 135 -0.11 5.83 -10.35
CA GLU A 135 -0.33 6.58 -11.59
C GLU A 135 0.78 7.63 -11.81
N ALA A 136 1.09 8.41 -10.78
CA ALA A 136 2.13 9.44 -10.84
C ALA A 136 3.52 8.83 -11.06
N LEU A 137 3.83 7.72 -10.40
CA LEU A 137 5.10 7.01 -10.55
C LEU A 137 5.26 6.36 -11.92
N ALA A 138 4.19 5.83 -12.51
CA ALA A 138 4.21 5.23 -13.83
C ALA A 138 4.55 6.24 -14.95
N ALA A 139 4.32 7.53 -14.70
CA ALA A 139 4.69 8.61 -15.62
C ALA A 139 6.15 9.05 -15.49
N LEU A 140 6.90 8.53 -14.51
CA LEU A 140 8.28 8.90 -14.23
C LEU A 140 9.25 7.78 -14.63
N PRO A 141 10.50 8.11 -15.03
CA PRO A 141 11.52 7.10 -15.31
C PRO A 141 11.83 6.26 -14.05
N PRO A 142 12.31 5.02 -14.16
CA PRO A 142 12.81 4.26 -13.01
C PRO A 142 13.91 5.02 -12.25
N LEU A 143 14.00 4.81 -10.95
CA LEU A 143 14.99 5.46 -10.08
C LEU A 143 16.11 4.46 -9.76
N ALA A 144 17.37 4.84 -9.92
CA ALA A 144 18.49 3.98 -9.56
C ALA A 144 18.67 3.94 -8.03
N MET A 145 19.39 2.94 -7.53
CA MET A 145 19.71 2.84 -6.11
C MET A 145 20.53 4.06 -5.65
N GLY A 146 20.13 4.63 -4.52
CA GLY A 146 20.69 5.86 -3.96
C GLY A 146 20.20 7.15 -4.60
N GLU A 147 19.40 7.08 -5.67
CA GLU A 147 18.87 8.29 -6.31
C GLU A 147 17.67 8.86 -5.57
N HIS A 148 17.59 10.19 -5.59
CA HIS A 148 16.48 10.99 -5.11
C HIS A 148 15.88 11.76 -6.29
N GLN A 149 14.56 11.77 -6.38
CA GLN A 149 13.85 12.57 -7.38
C GLN A 149 12.72 13.35 -6.74
N GLN A 150 12.61 14.61 -7.13
CA GLN A 150 11.55 15.51 -6.70
C GLN A 150 10.81 16.08 -7.91
N THR A 151 9.48 16.06 -7.85
CA THR A 151 8.56 16.71 -8.78
C THR A 151 7.64 17.64 -8.00
N ALA A 152 6.76 18.37 -8.70
CA ALA A 152 5.71 19.15 -8.03
C ALA A 152 4.76 18.26 -7.20
N ALA A 153 4.46 17.04 -7.67
CA ALA A 153 3.50 16.15 -7.03
C ALA A 153 4.09 15.30 -5.89
N LEU A 154 5.36 14.86 -6.03
CA LEU A 154 5.98 13.92 -5.09
C LEU A 154 7.49 14.12 -4.92
N SER A 155 8.04 13.52 -3.88
CA SER A 155 9.48 13.35 -3.63
C SER A 155 9.72 11.89 -3.31
N ARG A 156 10.68 11.23 -3.95
CA ARG A 156 10.96 9.81 -3.73
C ARG A 156 12.45 9.53 -3.67
N TYR A 157 12.82 8.54 -2.87
CA TYR A 157 14.18 8.12 -2.67
C TYR A 157 14.26 6.60 -2.71
N GLN A 158 15.18 6.07 -3.53
CA GLN A 158 15.42 4.64 -3.65
C GLN A 158 16.66 4.27 -2.81
N GLY A 159 16.50 4.28 -1.49
CA GLY A 159 17.62 4.03 -0.57
C GLY A 159 18.11 2.57 -0.57
N PRO A 160 19.40 2.33 -0.24
CA PRO A 160 19.99 0.99 -0.25
C PRO A 160 19.70 0.16 1.01
N ALA A 161 19.13 0.76 2.07
CA ALA A 161 18.92 0.06 3.33
C ALA A 161 17.83 -1.03 3.20
N GLY A 162 18.09 -2.18 3.81
CA GLY A 162 17.07 -3.19 4.02
C GLY A 162 16.09 -2.69 5.07
N TRP A 163 14.92 -2.22 4.65
CA TRP A 163 13.86 -1.77 5.55
C TRP A 163 12.91 -2.92 5.89
N SER A 164 12.54 -3.03 7.17
CA SER A 164 11.51 -3.93 7.67
C SER A 164 10.67 -3.26 8.76
N LEU A 165 9.36 -3.49 8.74
CA LEU A 165 8.49 -2.92 9.77
C LEU A 165 8.86 -3.34 11.19
N PRO A 166 9.12 -4.64 11.49
CA PRO A 166 9.36 -5.06 12.86
C PRO A 166 10.68 -4.54 13.44
N ALA A 167 11.73 -4.42 12.62
CA ALA A 167 13.06 -4.02 13.11
C ALA A 167 13.23 -2.49 13.17
N ASP A 168 12.66 -1.76 12.21
CA ASP A 168 13.08 -0.37 11.96
C ASP A 168 12.04 0.66 12.44
N THR A 169 10.77 0.27 12.61
CA THR A 169 9.71 1.20 13.05
C THR A 169 10.03 1.83 14.40
N GLY A 170 10.56 1.05 15.36
CA GLY A 170 10.87 1.55 16.70
C GLY A 170 11.89 2.70 16.67
N ARG A 171 12.95 2.56 15.85
CA ARG A 171 13.98 3.60 15.66
C ARG A 171 13.39 4.86 15.03
N LEU A 172 12.50 4.69 14.04
CA LEU A 172 11.83 5.82 13.39
C LEU A 172 10.91 6.58 14.35
N GLN A 173 10.15 5.85 15.17
CA GLN A 173 9.28 6.42 16.20
C GLN A 173 10.07 7.14 17.28
N GLU A 174 11.19 6.55 17.73
CA GLU A 174 12.08 7.16 18.72
C GLU A 174 12.69 8.46 18.19
N PHE A 175 13.26 8.45 16.98
CA PHE A 175 13.76 9.66 16.33
C PHE A 175 12.71 10.78 16.35
N PHE A 176 11.48 10.46 15.92
CA PHE A 176 10.41 11.46 15.82
C PHE A 176 10.00 11.98 17.21
N ALA A 177 9.84 11.08 18.18
CA ALA A 177 9.46 11.42 19.55
C ALA A 177 10.52 12.27 20.24
N THR A 178 11.80 11.92 20.11
CA THR A 178 12.92 12.70 20.65
C THR A 178 12.99 14.09 20.02
N ARG A 179 12.71 14.20 18.72
CA ARG A 179 12.84 15.47 17.99
C ARG A 179 11.66 16.42 18.18
N PHE A 180 10.44 15.90 18.35
CA PHE A 180 9.19 16.68 18.34
C PHE A 180 8.33 16.53 19.60
N GLY A 181 8.72 15.67 20.55
CA GLY A 181 8.02 15.49 21.82
C GLY A 181 6.66 14.81 21.70
N ARG A 182 6.38 14.14 20.58
CA ARG A 182 5.10 13.46 20.31
C ARG A 182 5.31 12.21 19.46
N ALA A 183 4.34 11.29 19.50
CA ALA A 183 4.39 10.07 18.68
C ALA A 183 4.36 10.37 17.18
N LEU A 184 5.02 9.52 16.39
CA LEU A 184 4.96 9.54 14.93
C LEU A 184 3.50 9.31 14.47
N PRO A 185 2.92 10.20 13.64
CA PRO A 185 1.56 10.07 13.12
C PRO A 185 1.43 8.96 12.07
N ILE A 186 1.54 7.71 12.47
CA ILE A 186 1.35 6.56 11.58
C ILE A 186 -0.14 6.48 11.21
N SER A 187 -0.44 6.61 9.92
CA SER A 187 -1.81 6.52 9.38
C SER A 187 -2.13 5.15 8.81
N ALA A 188 -1.12 4.43 8.31
CA ALA A 188 -1.26 3.04 7.88
C ALA A 188 -0.03 2.25 8.33
N PHE A 189 -0.24 1.05 8.86
CA PHE A 189 0.83 0.19 9.36
C PHE A 189 0.71 -1.20 8.74
N GLY A 190 1.57 -1.49 7.76
CA GLY A 190 1.67 -2.81 7.18
C GLY A 190 0.55 -3.20 6.21
N GLN A 191 0.42 -4.52 6.02
CA GLN A 191 -0.53 -5.13 5.11
C GLN A 191 -1.96 -5.10 5.66
N THR A 192 -2.94 -4.83 4.80
CA THR A 192 -4.37 -4.88 5.12
C THR A 192 -5.10 -5.82 4.17
N PRO A 193 -6.30 -6.34 4.53
CA PRO A 193 -7.13 -7.11 3.60
C PRO A 193 -7.57 -6.31 2.36
N MET A 194 -7.50 -4.98 2.39
CA MET A 194 -7.74 -4.15 1.20
C MET A 194 -6.54 -4.24 0.24
N HIS A 195 -5.32 -4.17 0.77
CA HIS A 195 -4.10 -4.34 -0.01
C HIS A 195 -4.09 -5.69 -0.72
N ASP A 196 -4.44 -6.79 -0.02
CA ASP A 196 -4.51 -8.12 -0.61
C ASP A 196 -5.48 -8.19 -1.80
N ARG A 197 -6.66 -7.55 -1.67
CA ARG A 197 -7.68 -7.51 -2.73
C ARG A 197 -7.24 -6.70 -3.95
N MET A 198 -6.46 -5.63 -3.73
CA MET A 198 -5.97 -4.75 -4.81
C MET A 198 -4.62 -5.19 -5.37
N GLY A 199 -3.99 -6.20 -4.77
CA GLY A 199 -2.65 -6.66 -5.16
C GLY A 199 -1.53 -5.70 -4.73
N PHE A 200 -1.77 -4.92 -3.67
CA PHE A 200 -0.74 -4.10 -3.04
C PHE A 200 0.02 -4.91 -1.99
N ASP A 201 1.32 -4.68 -1.86
CA ASP A 201 2.19 -5.32 -0.87
C ASP A 201 2.88 -4.26 -0.01
N HIS A 202 2.32 -4.06 1.17
CA HIS A 202 2.79 -3.15 2.21
C HIS A 202 3.30 -3.91 3.44
N ARG A 203 3.64 -5.21 3.33
CA ARG A 203 4.13 -6.00 4.47
C ARG A 203 5.34 -5.41 5.18
N ASN A 204 6.15 -4.63 4.45
CA ASN A 204 7.28 -3.88 4.98
C ASN A 204 7.14 -2.39 4.68
N ALA A 205 5.95 -1.81 4.79
CA ALA A 205 5.74 -0.38 4.59
C ALA A 205 4.73 0.23 5.56
N LEU A 206 4.87 1.52 5.83
CA LEU A 206 3.92 2.30 6.61
C LEU A 206 3.71 3.66 5.97
N ASP A 207 2.59 4.30 6.27
CA ASP A 207 2.32 5.68 5.88
C ASP A 207 2.30 6.57 7.12
N VAL A 208 2.89 7.76 6.98
CA VAL A 208 2.91 8.82 8.00
C VAL A 208 2.08 9.99 7.52
N ALA A 209 1.05 10.37 8.27
CA ALA A 209 0.17 11.51 8.00
C ALA A 209 0.83 12.85 8.37
N ILE A 210 1.93 13.18 7.70
CA ILE A 210 2.63 14.46 7.79
C ILE A 210 2.82 15.02 6.39
N HIS A 211 2.55 16.31 6.23
CA HIS A 211 2.81 17.00 4.97
C HIS A 211 4.33 17.06 4.69
N PRO A 212 4.82 16.62 3.51
CA PRO A 212 6.25 16.55 3.21
C PRO A 212 7.01 17.86 3.38
N ASP A 213 6.38 18.99 3.07
CA ASP A 213 7.03 20.30 3.12
C ASP A 213 6.94 21.00 4.49
N SER A 214 6.24 20.40 5.46
CA SER A 214 6.21 20.89 6.85
C SER A 214 7.59 20.73 7.52
N PRO A 215 7.88 21.45 8.61
CA PRO A 215 9.14 21.27 9.34
C PRO A 215 9.38 19.83 9.81
N GLU A 216 8.32 19.16 10.30
CA GLU A 216 8.37 17.75 10.71
C GLU A 216 8.59 16.82 9.51
N GLY A 217 7.88 17.08 8.41
CA GLY A 217 8.00 16.32 7.17
C GLY A 217 9.42 16.38 6.60
N LYS A 218 9.98 17.58 6.50
CA LYS A 218 11.37 17.79 6.02
C LYS A 218 12.38 17.05 6.89
N ALA A 219 12.27 17.18 8.21
CA ALA A 219 13.16 16.48 9.15
C ALA A 219 13.05 14.95 9.03
N LEU A 220 11.83 14.43 8.85
CA LEU A 220 11.60 13.02 8.62
C LEU A 220 12.22 12.56 7.29
N LEU A 221 12.03 13.30 6.21
CA LEU A 221 12.64 12.97 4.91
C LEU A 221 14.18 13.03 4.97
N ASP A 222 14.74 13.98 5.71
CA ASP A 222 16.19 14.06 5.94
C ASP A 222 16.71 12.85 6.70
N TYR A 223 16.02 12.43 7.76
CA TYR A 223 16.34 11.22 8.51
C TYR A 223 16.28 9.97 7.63
N LEU A 224 15.19 9.80 6.86
CA LEU A 224 15.01 8.64 5.99
C LEU A 224 16.11 8.58 4.91
N ARG A 225 16.51 9.72 4.34
CA ARG A 225 17.65 9.78 3.41
C ARG A 225 18.97 9.41 4.08
N ALA A 226 19.23 9.94 5.27
CA ALA A 226 20.46 9.68 6.01
C ALA A 226 20.62 8.19 6.39
N GLU A 227 19.52 7.55 6.77
CA GLU A 227 19.48 6.12 7.09
C GLU A 227 19.37 5.21 5.86
N GLY A 228 19.32 5.77 4.65
CA GLY A 228 19.19 5.00 3.42
C GLY A 228 17.84 4.30 3.27
N ILE A 229 16.80 4.76 3.97
CA ILE A 229 15.47 4.15 3.98
C ILE A 229 14.67 4.66 2.78
N PRO A 230 14.13 3.78 1.92
CA PRO A 230 13.30 4.17 0.79
C PRO A 230 12.00 4.86 1.24
N PHE A 231 11.56 5.85 0.47
CA PHE A 231 10.28 6.51 0.71
C PHE A 231 9.68 7.12 -0.55
N ILE A 232 8.37 7.38 -0.48
CA ILE A 232 7.64 8.25 -1.40
C ILE A 232 6.81 9.23 -0.57
N ALA A 233 7.06 10.52 -0.77
CA ALA A 233 6.39 11.61 -0.10
C ALA A 233 5.47 12.32 -1.09
N TYR A 234 4.16 12.32 -0.81
CA TYR A 234 3.14 12.88 -1.67
C TYR A 234 2.64 14.23 -1.13
N ARG A 235 2.56 15.24 -1.99
CA ARG A 235 2.17 16.62 -1.61
C ARG A 235 0.71 16.96 -1.89
N GLY A 236 0.04 16.19 -2.73
CA GLY A 236 -1.31 16.51 -3.19
C GLY A 236 -2.40 16.07 -2.21
N ALA A 237 -3.56 16.71 -2.31
CA ALA A 237 -4.81 16.07 -1.94
C ALA A 237 -5.24 15.13 -3.08
N VAL A 238 -5.77 13.96 -2.75
CA VAL A 238 -6.31 13.04 -3.75
C VAL A 238 -7.82 13.25 -3.88
N PRO A 239 -8.32 13.65 -5.07
CA PRO A 239 -9.75 13.90 -5.26
C PRO A 239 -10.58 12.66 -4.94
N GLY A 240 -11.52 12.80 -4.00
CA GLY A 240 -12.38 11.71 -3.55
C GLY A 240 -11.77 10.81 -2.47
N SER A 241 -10.61 11.17 -1.91
CA SER A 241 -10.04 10.55 -0.71
C SER A 241 -9.94 11.57 0.42
N ALA A 242 -10.24 11.14 1.65
CA ALA A 242 -9.97 11.96 2.85
C ALA A 242 -8.47 11.99 3.21
N SER A 243 -7.68 11.08 2.64
CA SER A 243 -6.24 11.02 2.85
C SER A 243 -5.52 12.08 1.99
N GLY A 244 -4.83 13.00 2.66
CA GLY A 244 -4.05 14.06 2.03
C GLY A 244 -2.57 13.72 1.86
N ALA A 245 -1.75 14.78 1.86
CA ALA A 245 -0.30 14.68 1.82
C ALA A 245 0.25 13.79 2.95
N HIS A 246 1.11 12.85 2.60
CA HIS A 246 1.69 11.89 3.53
C HIS A 246 3.04 11.36 3.01
N ILE A 247 3.73 10.62 3.86
CA ILE A 247 5.02 9.99 3.56
C ILE A 247 4.87 8.49 3.70
N HIS A 248 4.98 7.78 2.58
CA HIS A 248 5.11 6.34 2.52
C HIS A 248 6.56 5.96 2.80
N VAL A 249 6.79 5.12 3.82
CA VAL A 249 8.11 4.65 4.26
C VAL A 249 8.24 3.17 3.96
N GLY A 250 9.32 2.79 3.29
CA GLY A 250 9.55 1.44 2.80
C GLY A 250 9.59 1.38 1.27
N GLN A 251 9.73 0.16 0.76
CA GLN A 251 9.72 -0.06 -0.68
C GLN A 251 8.29 0.14 -1.21
N PRO A 252 8.11 0.78 -2.37
CA PRO A 252 6.81 0.84 -3.02
C PRO A 252 6.29 -0.55 -3.32
N SER A 253 4.97 -0.74 -3.24
CA SER A 253 4.31 -1.99 -3.60
C SER A 253 4.80 -2.53 -4.95
N PRO A 254 5.40 -3.74 -5.03
CA PRO A 254 5.91 -4.29 -6.26
C PRO A 254 4.75 -4.75 -7.16
N ARG A 255 4.37 -3.89 -8.12
CA ARG A 255 3.50 -4.16 -9.28
C ARG A 255 2.08 -4.67 -8.95
N ILE A 256 1.08 -3.92 -9.40
CA ILE A 256 -0.25 -4.49 -9.72
C ILE A 256 -0.04 -5.52 -10.82
N THR A 257 0.06 -6.80 -10.48
CA THR A 257 0.12 -7.87 -11.48
C THR A 257 -1.10 -7.81 -12.37
N VAL A 258 -0.86 -7.71 -13.69
CA VAL A 258 -1.80 -8.17 -14.70
C VAL A 258 -2.09 -9.63 -14.39
N ARG A 259 -3.23 -9.90 -13.75
CA ARG A 259 -3.85 -11.21 -13.93
C ARG A 259 -4.15 -11.28 -15.44
N ARG A 260 -3.36 -12.09 -16.14
CA ARG A 260 -3.66 -12.54 -17.50
C ARG A 260 -4.92 -13.40 -17.47
#